data_AF-A0A9D7DLD5-F1
#
_entry.id   AF-A0A9D7DLD5-F1
#
_cell.length_a   1.000
_cell.length_b   1.000
_cell.length_c   1.000
_cell.angle_alpha   90.00
_cell.angle_beta   90.00
_cell.angle_gamma   90.00
#
_symmetry.space_group_name_H-M   'P 1'
#
loop_
_entity.id
_entity.type
_entity.pdbx_description
1 polymer ?
#
loop_
_entity_poly.entity_id
_entity_poly.type
_entity_poly.pdbx_seq_one_letter_code
_entity_poly.pdbx_strand_id
1 'polypeptide(L)'
;MARSRRSAISTKPPWHSHRSPAPCSSSAATSSIFSPIGNTKNIGDLKEPKDKYLIIDGQHRLAALEFYMRSHPQEAKTIHVPCIIFDGESEDFAAEMFVIINSTTTRINKSHLIDLYERVSWEKPDKRLAAKVIERLYNEDSSPLQYRINRLGNRSKQEKWIMQAEFFNEVHRWVARSFDKKEKINDAAVEKRYRVLQEFFRAAKNAFGSAWGDPKYHITKPVTIKALIRVCADLNARDRGDEDTRAQRWGQRLSSAWADSIRDFRDDGFYERFAAKGQVERVGKVHKFLSGKLGL
;
A
#
# COMPACT_ATOMS: atom_id res chain seq x y z
N MET A 1 38.32 6.38 -57.73
CA MET A 1 36.98 6.84 -58.17
C MET A 1 35.95 6.18 -57.24
N ALA A 2 35.47 6.87 -56.20
CA ALA A 2 34.39 7.88 -56.21
C ALA A 2 32.99 7.26 -55.96
N ARG A 3 32.58 7.32 -54.68
CA ARG A 3 31.27 7.64 -54.08
C ARG A 3 29.96 7.28 -54.83
N SER A 4 29.00 6.68 -54.12
CA SER A 4 27.90 7.44 -53.46
C SER A 4 26.95 6.55 -52.65
N ARG A 5 26.50 7.09 -51.51
CA ARG A 5 25.60 6.55 -50.49
C ARG A 5 24.12 6.73 -50.86
N ARG A 6 23.22 5.96 -50.24
CA ARG A 6 22.14 6.46 -49.36
C ARG A 6 21.50 5.33 -48.56
N SER A 7 21.30 5.61 -47.27
CA SER A 7 20.71 4.77 -46.23
C SER A 7 19.19 4.92 -46.15
N ALA A 8 18.49 3.88 -45.70
CA ALA A 8 17.35 4.04 -44.79
C ALA A 8 17.15 2.73 -43.99
N ILE A 9 17.28 2.85 -42.68
CA ILE A 9 17.04 1.83 -41.66
C ILE A 9 15.53 1.77 -41.43
N SER A 10 14.93 0.57 -41.43
CA SER A 10 13.64 0.34 -40.79
C SER A 10 13.62 -1.04 -40.14
N THR A 11 13.23 -1.03 -38.87
CA THR A 11 13.45 -2.03 -37.83
C THR A 11 12.33 -3.07 -37.76
N LYS A 12 12.71 -4.33 -37.54
CA LYS A 12 11.83 -5.41 -37.04
C LYS A 12 11.36 -5.13 -35.59
N PRO A 13 10.23 -5.73 -35.17
CA PRO A 13 9.62 -5.56 -33.83
C PRO A 13 10.28 -6.47 -32.77
N PRO A 14 10.06 -6.22 -31.46
CA PRO A 14 9.21 -7.14 -30.72
C PRO A 14 8.36 -6.50 -29.59
N TRP A 15 7.31 -7.24 -29.22
CA TRP A 15 6.32 -6.96 -28.18
C TRP A 15 6.89 -6.86 -26.76
N HIS A 16 6.33 -5.98 -25.91
CA HIS A 16 6.33 -6.15 -24.46
C HIS A 16 5.02 -5.68 -23.80
N SER A 17 4.41 -6.60 -23.06
CA SER A 17 3.26 -6.46 -22.16
C SER A 17 3.61 -5.74 -20.85
N HIS A 18 2.71 -4.91 -20.29
CA HIS A 18 2.24 -4.99 -18.88
C HIS A 18 1.44 -3.77 -18.36
N ARG A 19 0.33 -4.09 -17.65
CA ARG A 19 -0.40 -3.40 -16.54
C ARG A 19 -1.55 -2.42 -16.86
N SER A 20 -2.76 -2.85 -16.46
CA SER A 20 -3.97 -2.07 -16.09
C SER A 20 -3.80 -1.34 -14.73
N PRO A 21 -4.62 -0.34 -14.30
CA PRO A 21 -6.10 -0.38 -14.17
C PRO A 21 -6.88 0.88 -14.66
N ALA A 22 -8.22 0.81 -14.60
CA ALA A 22 -9.28 1.71 -15.10
C ALA A 22 -9.78 2.78 -14.07
N PRO A 23 -10.86 3.61 -14.27
CA PRO A 23 -11.50 4.19 -15.48
C PRO A 23 -11.85 5.71 -15.42
N CYS A 24 -11.86 6.43 -16.55
CA CYS A 24 -12.95 7.35 -16.95
C CYS A 24 -12.80 7.71 -18.43
N SER A 25 -13.83 7.46 -19.25
CA SER A 25 -13.81 7.69 -20.71
C SER A 25 -14.29 9.12 -20.97
N SER A 26 -13.54 9.95 -21.70
CA SER A 26 -14.03 11.22 -22.22
C SER A 26 -13.68 11.43 -23.70
N SER A 27 -14.61 11.88 -24.55
CA SER A 27 -14.40 12.03 -26.01
C SER A 27 -14.64 13.46 -26.50
N ALA A 28 -13.70 14.07 -27.23
CA ALA A 28 -13.93 15.34 -27.91
C ALA A 28 -14.57 15.12 -29.30
N ALA A 29 -15.77 15.65 -29.55
CA ALA A 29 -16.42 15.70 -30.87
C ALA A 29 -16.77 17.15 -31.20
N THR A 30 -16.94 17.50 -32.48
CA THR A 30 -17.40 18.84 -32.88
C THR A 30 -18.83 18.71 -33.43
N SER A 31 -19.79 19.31 -32.72
CA SER A 31 -21.24 19.34 -32.98
C SER A 31 -21.94 17.99 -32.84
N SER A 32 -22.20 17.60 -31.59
CA SER A 32 -23.10 16.48 -31.27
C SER A 32 -24.53 16.98 -31.03
N ILE A 33 -25.52 16.39 -31.71
CA ILE A 33 -26.93 16.78 -31.50
C ILE A 33 -27.49 16.02 -30.31
N PHE A 34 -27.59 16.71 -29.16
CA PHE A 34 -28.25 16.20 -27.96
C PHE A 34 -29.76 16.48 -28.01
N SER A 35 -30.57 15.44 -27.80
CA SER A 35 -32.04 15.53 -27.76
C SER A 35 -32.53 15.18 -26.36
N PRO A 36 -33.02 16.16 -25.56
CA PRO A 36 -33.51 15.88 -24.21
C PRO A 36 -34.75 14.97 -24.24
N ILE A 37 -34.84 14.06 -23.28
CA ILE A 37 -36.01 13.21 -23.08
C ILE A 37 -36.98 13.92 -22.14
N GLY A 38 -38.22 14.12 -22.59
CA GLY A 38 -39.26 14.78 -21.80
C GLY A 38 -38.90 16.22 -21.42
N ASN A 39 -39.24 16.64 -20.19
CA ASN A 39 -38.96 17.99 -19.69
C ASN A 39 -37.58 18.14 -19.01
N THR A 40 -36.75 17.09 -18.99
CA THR A 40 -35.44 17.13 -18.35
C THR A 40 -34.38 17.65 -19.31
N LYS A 41 -33.73 18.77 -18.97
CA LYS A 41 -32.69 19.39 -19.81
C LYS A 41 -31.37 18.62 -19.87
N ASN A 42 -31.12 17.71 -18.91
CA ASN A 42 -29.81 17.07 -18.71
C ASN A 42 -29.80 15.56 -18.97
N ILE A 43 -30.93 14.99 -19.39
CA ILE A 43 -31.08 13.56 -19.71
C ILE A 43 -31.68 13.49 -21.11
N GLY A 44 -31.05 12.75 -22.00
CA GLY A 44 -31.41 12.75 -23.41
C GLY A 44 -30.56 11.80 -24.23
N ASP A 45 -30.92 11.69 -25.50
CA ASP A 45 -30.20 10.89 -26.47
C ASP A 45 -29.17 11.76 -27.19
N LEU A 46 -27.93 11.26 -27.26
CA LEU A 46 -26.90 11.87 -28.08
C LEU A 46 -26.85 11.15 -29.43
N LYS A 47 -27.02 11.89 -30.52
CA LYS A 47 -26.84 11.32 -31.87
C LYS A 47 -25.37 11.08 -32.15
N GLU A 48 -25.09 10.00 -32.88
CA GLU A 48 -23.76 9.69 -33.36
C GLU A 48 -23.19 10.87 -34.18
N PRO A 49 -21.96 11.33 -33.89
CA PRO A 49 -21.35 12.43 -34.61
C PRO A 49 -21.09 12.03 -36.07
N LYS A 50 -21.31 12.96 -37.00
CA LYS A 50 -21.01 12.75 -38.43
C LYS A 50 -19.53 12.92 -38.74
N ASP A 51 -18.86 13.78 -37.96
CA ASP A 51 -17.45 14.08 -38.10
C ASP A 51 -16.59 13.11 -37.29
N LYS A 52 -15.30 13.08 -37.63
CA LYS A 52 -14.32 12.26 -36.89
C LYS A 52 -14.18 12.79 -35.47
N TYR A 53 -13.99 11.88 -34.53
CA TYR A 53 -13.77 12.18 -33.11
C TYR A 53 -12.50 11.48 -32.60
N LEU A 54 -11.97 11.96 -31.47
CA LEU A 54 -10.80 11.41 -30.81
C LEU A 54 -11.18 10.65 -29.54
N ILE A 55 -10.56 9.49 -29.33
CA ILE A 55 -10.64 8.73 -28.08
C ILE A 55 -9.43 9.11 -27.23
N ILE A 56 -9.68 9.81 -26.11
CA ILE A 56 -8.62 10.31 -25.22
C ILE A 56 -8.08 9.18 -24.32
N ASP A 57 -8.95 8.32 -23.79
CA ASP A 57 -8.57 7.14 -23.01
C ASP A 57 -9.61 6.02 -23.18
N GLY A 58 -9.24 4.77 -22.83
CA GLY A 58 -10.15 3.62 -22.87
C GLY A 58 -10.07 2.78 -24.13
N GLN A 59 -9.14 3.07 -25.05
CA GLN A 59 -8.95 2.33 -26.31
C GLN A 59 -8.84 0.80 -26.12
N HIS A 60 -8.15 0.33 -25.07
CA HIS A 60 -8.06 -1.11 -24.79
C HIS A 60 -9.39 -1.72 -24.33
N ARG A 61 -10.24 -0.96 -23.63
CA ARG A 61 -11.56 -1.42 -23.21
C ARG A 61 -12.52 -1.46 -24.39
N LEU A 62 -12.49 -0.43 -25.23
CA LEU A 62 -13.25 -0.42 -26.48
C LEU A 62 -12.81 -1.57 -27.40
N ALA A 63 -11.51 -1.81 -27.53
CA ALA A 63 -11.01 -2.96 -28.29
C ALA A 63 -11.45 -4.30 -27.69
N ALA A 64 -11.36 -4.46 -26.37
CA ALA A 64 -11.82 -5.68 -25.69
C ALA A 64 -13.33 -5.90 -25.85
N LEU A 65 -14.13 -4.83 -25.75
CA LEU A 65 -15.56 -4.88 -26.00
C LEU A 65 -15.85 -5.24 -27.44
N GLU A 66 -15.16 -4.65 -28.42
CA GLU A 66 -15.29 -5.02 -29.83
C GLU A 66 -15.00 -6.52 -30.06
N PHE A 67 -13.95 -7.07 -29.45
CA PHE A 67 -13.67 -8.51 -29.49
C PHE A 67 -14.76 -9.34 -28.78
N TYR A 68 -15.28 -8.85 -27.66
CA TYR A 68 -16.37 -9.49 -26.93
C TYR A 68 -17.66 -9.52 -27.75
N MET A 69 -18.02 -8.41 -28.41
CA MET A 69 -19.21 -8.28 -29.25
C MET A 69 -19.19 -9.26 -30.43
N ARG A 70 -18.01 -9.49 -31.02
CA ARG A 70 -17.84 -10.47 -32.11
C ARG A 70 -18.05 -11.91 -31.64
N SER A 71 -17.66 -12.22 -30.41
CA SER A 71 -17.75 -13.58 -29.85
C SER A 71 -19.08 -13.87 -29.14
N HIS A 72 -19.73 -12.84 -28.58
CA HIS A 72 -20.96 -12.95 -27.77
C HIS A 72 -21.97 -11.85 -28.16
N PRO A 73 -22.50 -11.86 -29.40
CA PRO A 73 -23.27 -10.74 -29.96
C PRO A 73 -24.63 -10.49 -29.29
N GLN A 74 -25.23 -11.50 -28.64
CA GLN A 74 -26.52 -11.32 -27.95
C GLN A 74 -26.34 -10.70 -26.57
N GLU A 75 -25.29 -11.08 -25.83
CA GLU A 75 -24.98 -10.51 -24.52
C GLU A 75 -24.49 -9.07 -24.64
N ALA A 76 -23.70 -8.79 -25.67
CA ALA A 76 -23.19 -7.47 -25.99
C ALA A 76 -24.25 -6.36 -26.04
N LYS A 77 -25.47 -6.67 -26.52
CA LYS A 77 -26.56 -5.69 -26.64
C LYS A 77 -27.03 -5.12 -25.30
N THR A 78 -26.69 -5.78 -24.19
CA THR A 78 -27.07 -5.35 -22.84
C THR A 78 -25.96 -4.57 -22.13
N ILE A 79 -24.80 -4.42 -22.76
CA ILE A 79 -23.64 -3.76 -22.17
C ILE A 79 -23.76 -2.25 -22.36
N HIS A 80 -23.86 -1.52 -21.25
CA HIS A 80 -23.79 -0.07 -21.22
C HIS A 80 -22.40 0.40 -20.81
N VAL A 81 -21.77 1.24 -21.65
CA VAL A 81 -20.45 1.81 -21.37
C VAL A 81 -20.62 3.26 -20.94
N PRO A 82 -20.28 3.62 -19.68
CA PRO A 82 -20.29 5.02 -19.29
C PRO A 82 -19.18 5.75 -20.06
N CYS A 83 -19.55 6.85 -20.69
CA CYS A 83 -18.62 7.77 -21.34
C CYS A 83 -18.98 9.21 -20.99
N ILE A 84 -17.96 10.03 -20.92
CA ILE A 84 -18.01 11.49 -20.87
C ILE A 84 -17.75 11.94 -22.31
N ILE A 85 -18.38 13.02 -22.73
CA ILE A 85 -18.21 13.57 -24.05
C ILE A 85 -17.98 15.06 -23.87
N PHE A 86 -16.86 15.55 -24.39
CA PHE A 86 -16.53 16.95 -24.56
C PHE A 86 -16.96 17.36 -25.98
N ASP A 87 -17.78 18.39 -26.13
CA ASP A 87 -18.23 18.85 -27.44
C ASP A 87 -17.57 20.19 -27.77
N GLY A 88 -17.05 20.35 -28.98
CA GLY A 88 -16.42 21.58 -29.48
C GLY A 88 -14.96 21.80 -29.08
N GLU A 89 -14.30 20.85 -28.42
CA GLU A 89 -12.94 21.03 -27.90
C GLU A 89 -11.84 20.78 -28.96
N SER A 90 -10.66 21.40 -28.76
CA SER A 90 -9.52 21.32 -29.68
C SER A 90 -8.71 20.02 -29.51
N GLU A 91 -7.88 19.68 -30.52
CA GLU A 91 -6.92 18.59 -30.42
C GLU A 91 -5.89 18.81 -29.30
N ASP A 92 -5.50 20.07 -29.05
CA ASP A 92 -4.59 20.43 -27.95
C ASP A 92 -5.21 20.12 -26.58
N PHE A 93 -6.51 20.37 -26.41
CA PHE A 93 -7.25 19.99 -25.20
C PHE A 93 -7.29 18.46 -25.03
N ALA A 94 -7.52 17.71 -26.11
CA ALA A 94 -7.49 16.25 -26.07
C ALA A 94 -6.09 15.72 -25.68
N ALA A 95 -5.03 16.34 -26.18
CA ALA A 95 -3.64 16.01 -25.82
C ALA A 95 -3.33 16.34 -24.35
N GLU A 96 -3.78 17.49 -23.84
CA GLU A 96 -3.63 17.85 -22.42
C GLU A 96 -4.38 16.86 -21.52
N MET A 97 -5.63 16.54 -21.86
CA MET A 97 -6.43 15.55 -21.13
C MET A 97 -5.77 14.17 -21.16
N PHE A 98 -5.22 13.74 -22.30
CA PHE A 98 -4.45 12.51 -22.40
C PHE A 98 -3.27 12.52 -21.42
N VAL A 99 -2.49 13.60 -21.39
CA VAL A 99 -1.34 13.73 -20.48
C VAL A 99 -1.80 13.74 -19.03
N ILE A 100 -2.84 14.51 -18.67
CA ILE A 100 -3.38 14.57 -17.31
C ILE A 100 -3.90 13.21 -16.86
N ILE A 101 -4.76 12.56 -17.63
CA ILE A 101 -5.34 11.24 -17.29
C ILE A 101 -4.22 10.21 -17.09
N ASN A 102 -3.24 10.17 -17.99
CA ASN A 102 -2.13 9.21 -17.90
C ASN A 102 -1.06 9.58 -16.85
N SER A 103 -0.95 10.86 -16.45
CA SER A 103 0.01 11.30 -15.43
C SER A 103 -0.58 11.32 -14.01
N THR A 104 -1.91 11.44 -13.87
CA THR A 104 -2.62 11.44 -12.58
C THR A 104 -3.23 10.10 -12.20
N THR A 105 -3.07 9.03 -13.00
CA THR A 105 -3.35 7.65 -12.55
C THR A 105 -2.41 7.29 -11.40
N THR A 106 -2.81 7.69 -10.20
CA THR A 106 -2.08 7.38 -8.98
C THR A 106 -2.22 5.89 -8.79
N ARG A 107 -1.12 5.14 -8.99
CA ARG A 107 -0.99 3.75 -8.54
C ARG A 107 -1.69 3.66 -7.18
N ILE A 108 -2.68 2.76 -7.04
CA ILE A 108 -3.45 2.59 -5.80
C ILE A 108 -2.47 2.66 -4.63
N ASN A 109 -2.65 3.65 -3.76
CA ASN A 109 -1.74 3.85 -2.64
C ASN A 109 -1.63 2.54 -1.85
N LYS A 110 -0.41 2.10 -1.54
CA LYS A 110 -0.19 0.81 -0.86
C LYS A 110 -1.02 0.67 0.41
N SER A 111 -1.25 1.75 1.16
CA SER A 111 -2.11 1.73 2.34
C SER A 111 -3.58 1.44 1.97
N HIS A 112 -4.13 2.05 0.91
CA HIS A 112 -5.48 1.71 0.41
C HIS A 112 -5.58 0.25 -0.01
N LEU A 113 -4.53 -0.27 -0.65
CA LEU A 113 -4.49 -1.64 -1.08
C LEU A 113 -4.47 -2.61 0.13
N ILE A 114 -3.81 -2.24 1.23
CA ILE A 114 -3.83 -2.98 2.49
C ILE A 114 -5.23 -2.93 3.14
N ASP A 115 -5.90 -1.79 3.13
CA ASP A 115 -7.28 -1.68 3.60
C ASP A 115 -8.24 -2.57 2.77
N LEU A 116 -7.98 -2.73 1.47
CA LEU A 116 -8.73 -3.66 0.62
C LEU A 116 -8.46 -5.13 0.98
N TYR A 117 -7.26 -5.50 1.41
CA TYR A 117 -6.96 -6.88 1.84
C TYR A 117 -7.84 -7.36 3.00
N GLU A 118 -8.34 -6.45 3.82
CA GLU A 118 -9.26 -6.77 4.91
C GLU A 118 -10.61 -7.28 4.38
N ARG A 119 -11.07 -6.75 3.24
CA ARG A 119 -12.45 -6.91 2.73
C ARG A 119 -12.58 -7.89 1.58
N VAL A 120 -11.46 -8.28 0.97
CA VAL A 120 -11.45 -8.88 -0.36
C VAL A 120 -10.77 -10.26 -0.35
N SER A 121 -11.45 -11.28 -0.88
CA SER A 121 -11.08 -12.69 -0.72
C SER A 121 -10.07 -13.26 -1.72
N TRP A 122 -9.68 -12.51 -2.76
CA TRP A 122 -8.85 -13.03 -3.86
C TRP A 122 -7.33 -12.91 -3.67
N GLU A 123 -6.86 -12.42 -2.51
CA GLU A 123 -5.45 -12.18 -2.24
C GLU A 123 -4.81 -13.26 -1.36
N LYS A 124 -3.46 -13.29 -1.33
CA LYS A 124 -2.71 -14.35 -0.63
C LYS A 124 -3.08 -14.35 0.88
N PRO A 125 -3.39 -15.51 1.47
CA PRO A 125 -3.96 -15.58 2.82
C PRO A 125 -3.04 -15.02 3.93
N ASP A 126 -1.72 -15.09 3.74
CA ASP A 126 -0.69 -14.50 4.61
C ASP A 126 -0.79 -12.96 4.68
N LYS A 127 -1.05 -12.30 3.56
CA LYS A 127 -1.22 -10.84 3.50
C LYS A 127 -2.50 -10.40 4.20
N ARG A 128 -3.60 -11.14 3.99
CA ARG A 128 -4.87 -10.89 4.69
C ARG A 128 -4.72 -11.05 6.21
N LEU A 129 -4.00 -12.09 6.64
CA LEU A 129 -3.68 -12.27 8.06
C LEU A 129 -2.88 -11.09 8.62
N ALA A 130 -1.83 -10.66 7.92
CA ALA A 130 -1.03 -9.51 8.34
C ALA A 130 -1.87 -8.21 8.41
N ALA A 131 -2.74 -7.96 7.43
CA ALA A 131 -3.64 -6.80 7.44
C ALA A 131 -4.57 -6.80 8.67
N LYS A 132 -5.24 -7.93 8.96
CA LYS A 132 -6.11 -8.08 10.14
C LYS A 132 -5.35 -7.90 11.48
N VAL A 133 -4.11 -8.36 11.57
CA VAL A 133 -3.27 -8.15 12.77
C VAL A 133 -2.97 -6.66 12.99
N ILE A 134 -2.66 -5.94 11.91
CA ILE A 134 -2.39 -4.49 11.95
C ILE A 134 -3.64 -3.70 12.32
N GLU A 135 -4.80 -4.10 11.79
CA GLU A 135 -6.09 -3.53 12.15
C GLU A 135 -6.33 -3.62 13.66
N ARG A 136 -6.10 -4.78 14.27
CA ARG A 136 -6.23 -4.94 15.72
C ARG A 136 -5.22 -4.13 16.51
N LEU A 137 -3.95 -4.10 16.08
CA LEU A 137 -2.94 -3.22 16.69
C LEU A 137 -3.31 -1.74 16.62
N TYR A 138 -4.10 -1.33 15.63
CA TYR A 138 -4.58 0.04 15.48
C TYR A 138 -5.81 0.35 16.35
N ASN A 139 -6.77 -0.57 16.46
CA ASN A 139 -8.07 -0.33 17.10
C ASN A 139 -8.11 -0.66 18.59
N GLU A 140 -7.40 -1.70 19.03
CA GLU A 140 -7.52 -2.24 20.40
C GLU A 140 -6.88 -1.32 21.45
N ASP A 141 -7.61 -0.99 22.52
CA ASP A 141 -7.14 -0.14 23.64
C ASP A 141 -5.90 -0.72 24.33
N SER A 142 -5.79 -2.05 24.30
CA SER A 142 -4.69 -2.78 24.92
C SER A 142 -3.36 -2.66 24.14
N SER A 143 -3.39 -2.11 22.93
CA SER A 143 -2.25 -1.95 22.03
C SER A 143 -1.48 -0.65 22.29
N PRO A 144 -0.14 -0.70 22.48
CA PRO A 144 0.69 0.50 22.55
C PRO A 144 0.76 1.32 21.26
N LEU A 145 0.25 0.79 20.14
CA LEU A 145 0.19 1.43 18.83
C LEU A 145 -1.21 1.93 18.46
N GLN A 146 -2.15 1.88 19.41
CA GLN A 146 -3.53 2.29 19.17
C GLN A 146 -3.60 3.70 18.57
N TYR A 147 -4.26 3.83 17.43
CA TYR A 147 -4.37 5.07 16.65
C TYR A 147 -3.03 5.71 16.20
N ARG A 148 -1.88 5.06 16.38
CA ARG A 148 -0.55 5.58 15.99
C ARG A 148 -0.11 5.18 14.58
N ILE A 149 -0.84 4.27 13.93
CA ILE A 149 -0.57 3.85 12.55
C ILE A 149 -1.31 4.80 11.59
N ASN A 150 -0.58 5.39 10.64
CA ASN A 150 -1.16 6.27 9.64
C ASN A 150 -1.84 5.45 8.53
N ARG A 151 -3.18 5.38 8.59
CA ARG A 151 -4.06 4.76 7.58
C ARG A 151 -4.71 5.88 6.75
N LEU A 152 -4.98 5.61 5.47
CA LEU A 152 -5.64 6.60 4.61
C LEU A 152 -7.08 6.85 5.04
N GLY A 153 -7.54 8.09 4.94
CA GLY A 153 -8.90 8.51 5.28
C GLY A 153 -9.19 8.74 6.77
N ASN A 154 -8.28 8.35 7.68
CA ASN A 154 -8.50 8.50 9.12
C ASN A 154 -7.97 9.83 9.66
N ARG A 155 -8.89 10.73 10.06
CA ARG A 155 -8.61 12.02 10.70
C ARG A 155 -8.42 11.92 12.23
N SER A 156 -7.79 10.85 12.71
CA SER A 156 -7.52 10.76 14.16
C SER A 156 -6.53 11.87 14.55
N LYS A 157 -6.88 12.65 15.56
CA LYS A 157 -6.11 13.80 16.06
C LYS A 157 -4.79 13.41 16.75
N GLN A 158 -4.55 12.11 16.95
CA GLN A 158 -3.33 11.62 17.57
C GLN A 158 -2.15 11.69 16.61
N GLU A 159 -0.95 11.96 17.15
CA GLU A 159 0.30 11.90 16.40
C GLU A 159 0.49 10.49 15.81
N LYS A 160 0.83 10.45 14.53
CA LYS A 160 1.09 9.21 13.79
C LYS A 160 2.58 8.91 13.80
N TRP A 161 2.91 7.66 14.09
CA TRP A 161 4.29 7.19 14.28
C TRP A 161 4.84 6.44 13.08
N ILE A 162 3.99 5.74 12.32
CA ILE A 162 4.42 4.95 11.17
C ILE A 162 3.32 4.84 10.12
N MET A 163 3.70 4.83 8.84
CA MET A 163 2.79 4.58 7.73
C MET A 163 2.32 3.12 7.71
N GLN A 164 1.03 2.87 7.48
CA GLN A 164 0.47 1.51 7.40
C GLN A 164 1.23 0.62 6.40
N ALA A 165 1.58 1.15 5.22
CA ALA A 165 2.36 0.41 4.23
C ALA A 165 3.75 -0.01 4.71
N GLU A 166 4.45 0.85 5.48
CA GLU A 166 5.76 0.51 6.03
C GLU A 166 5.64 -0.54 7.13
N PHE A 167 4.67 -0.38 8.01
CA PHE A 167 4.38 -1.33 9.09
C PHE A 167 3.98 -2.69 8.54
N PHE A 168 3.12 -2.71 7.52
CA PHE A 168 2.67 -3.93 6.83
C PHE A 168 3.83 -4.72 6.25
N ASN A 169 4.82 -4.08 5.62
CA ASN A 169 5.94 -4.82 5.03
C ASN A 169 6.76 -5.59 6.08
N GLU A 170 6.90 -5.06 7.30
CA GLU A 170 7.62 -5.73 8.38
C GLU A 170 6.76 -6.85 9.01
N VAL A 171 5.49 -6.58 9.31
CA VAL A 171 4.57 -7.57 9.89
C VAL A 171 4.32 -8.72 8.91
N HIS A 172 4.05 -8.43 7.63
CA HIS A 172 3.85 -9.44 6.60
C HIS A 172 5.08 -10.32 6.42
N ARG A 173 6.30 -9.74 6.42
CA ARG A 173 7.54 -10.52 6.36
C ARG A 173 7.66 -11.50 7.53
N TRP A 174 7.28 -11.08 8.74
CA TRP A 174 7.28 -11.96 9.91
C TRP A 174 6.21 -13.06 9.80
N VAL A 175 4.96 -12.69 9.49
CA VAL A 175 3.85 -13.64 9.31
C VAL A 175 4.20 -14.68 8.26
N ALA A 176 4.67 -14.26 7.09
CA ALA A 176 5.00 -15.13 5.97
C ALA A 176 6.08 -16.18 6.28
N ARG A 177 6.97 -15.95 7.26
CA ARG A 177 8.00 -16.94 7.66
C ARG A 177 7.42 -18.18 8.32
N SER A 178 6.26 -18.05 8.99
CA SER A 178 5.61 -19.13 9.74
C SER A 178 4.24 -19.53 9.18
N PHE A 179 3.85 -18.93 8.06
CA PHE A 179 2.54 -19.12 7.48
C PHE A 179 2.47 -20.43 6.68
N ASP A 180 1.56 -21.32 7.07
CA ASP A 180 1.22 -22.51 6.28
C ASP A 180 0.13 -22.14 5.26
N LYS A 181 0.31 -22.54 3.99
CA LYS A 181 -0.70 -22.33 2.94
C LYS A 181 -2.06 -22.97 3.27
N LYS A 182 -2.07 -24.01 4.11
CA LYS A 182 -3.29 -24.69 4.59
C LYS A 182 -3.94 -23.97 5.77
N GLU A 183 -3.29 -22.97 6.34
CA GLU A 183 -3.79 -22.24 7.49
C GLU A 183 -5.06 -21.45 7.13
N LYS A 184 -6.10 -21.67 7.93
CA LYS A 184 -7.33 -20.88 7.82
C LYS A 184 -7.14 -19.54 8.51
N ILE A 185 -7.44 -18.46 7.79
CA ILE A 185 -7.47 -17.11 8.38
C ILE A 185 -8.79 -16.93 9.11
N ASN A 186 -8.80 -17.22 10.40
CA ASN A 186 -9.90 -16.97 11.33
C ASN A 186 -9.44 -16.06 12.48
N ASP A 187 -10.37 -15.68 13.36
CA ASP A 187 -10.06 -14.76 14.44
C ASP A 187 -9.05 -15.32 15.44
N ALA A 188 -9.04 -16.65 15.66
CA ALA A 188 -8.03 -17.30 16.49
C ALA A 188 -6.61 -17.18 15.90
N ALA A 189 -6.47 -17.37 14.58
CA ALA A 189 -5.21 -17.18 13.88
C ALA A 189 -4.73 -15.72 13.97
N VAL A 190 -5.64 -14.75 13.84
CA VAL A 190 -5.35 -13.32 13.99
C VAL A 190 -4.96 -12.99 15.43
N GLU A 191 -5.74 -13.42 16.42
CA GLU A 191 -5.49 -13.24 17.86
C GLU A 191 -4.10 -13.75 18.24
N LYS A 192 -3.72 -14.94 17.79
CA LYS A 192 -2.41 -15.53 18.07
C LYS A 192 -1.26 -14.61 17.64
N ARG A 193 -1.33 -14.01 16.44
CA ARG A 193 -0.26 -13.12 15.93
C ARG A 193 -0.34 -11.74 16.54
N TYR A 194 -1.56 -11.26 16.77
CA TYR A 194 -1.81 -10.01 17.46
C TYR A 194 -1.20 -10.02 18.87
N ARG A 195 -1.42 -11.09 19.66
CA ARG A 195 -0.88 -11.23 21.02
C ARG A 195 0.63 -11.14 21.09
N VAL A 196 1.33 -11.82 20.18
CA VAL A 196 2.80 -11.75 20.11
C VAL A 196 3.29 -10.31 19.95
N LEU A 197 2.76 -9.57 18.97
CA LEU A 197 3.17 -8.18 18.75
C LEU A 197 2.71 -7.27 19.89
N GLN A 198 1.48 -7.43 20.37
CA GLN A 198 0.92 -6.60 21.43
C GLN A 198 1.69 -6.75 22.75
N GLU A 199 1.99 -7.97 23.17
CA GLU A 199 2.77 -8.25 24.38
C GLU A 199 4.21 -7.73 24.24
N PHE A 200 4.83 -7.92 23.08
CA PHE A 200 6.15 -7.36 22.80
C PHE A 200 6.16 -5.84 22.88
N PHE A 201 5.25 -5.16 22.18
CA PHE A 201 5.20 -3.70 22.21
C PHE A 201 4.87 -3.17 23.60
N ARG A 202 4.07 -3.90 24.39
CA ARG A 202 3.78 -3.53 25.78
C ARG A 202 5.03 -3.65 26.65
N ALA A 203 5.76 -4.76 26.52
CA ALA A 203 7.05 -4.95 27.18
C ALA A 203 8.06 -3.87 26.76
N ALA A 204 8.14 -3.54 25.47
CA ALA A 204 9.00 -2.48 24.96
C ALA A 204 8.61 -1.10 25.52
N LYS A 205 7.32 -0.75 25.51
CA LYS A 205 6.83 0.49 26.12
C LYS A 205 7.23 0.60 27.59
N ASN A 206 7.09 -0.49 28.35
CA ASN A 206 7.49 -0.52 29.76
C ASN A 206 9.01 -0.37 29.94
N ALA A 207 9.81 -1.04 29.10
CA ALA A 207 11.27 -0.98 29.13
C ALA A 207 11.81 0.42 28.79
N PHE A 208 11.18 1.11 27.83
CA PHE A 208 11.55 2.48 27.45
C PHE A 208 10.95 3.56 28.37
N GLY A 209 9.93 3.20 29.17
CA GLY A 209 9.32 4.10 30.16
C GLY A 209 8.82 5.40 29.55
N SER A 210 9.19 6.53 30.17
CA SER A 210 8.77 7.87 29.75
C SER A 210 9.30 8.28 28.37
N ALA A 211 10.35 7.63 27.86
CA ALA A 211 10.88 7.91 26.54
C ALA A 211 9.98 7.35 25.41
N TRP A 212 9.04 6.46 25.72
CA TRP A 212 8.09 5.94 24.74
C TRP A 212 7.08 7.02 24.29
N GLY A 213 7.21 7.48 23.06
CA GLY A 213 6.33 8.52 22.49
C GLY A 213 6.75 9.95 22.83
N ASP A 214 7.85 10.13 23.56
CA ASP A 214 8.43 11.45 23.78
C ASP A 214 9.16 11.91 22.49
N PRO A 215 8.86 13.10 21.95
CA PRO A 215 9.46 13.61 20.72
C PRO A 215 10.99 13.82 20.81
N LYS A 216 11.55 13.90 22.02
CA LYS A 216 13.01 13.97 22.26
C LYS A 216 13.72 12.64 21.97
N TYR A 217 12.97 11.56 21.72
CA TYR A 217 13.53 10.24 21.47
C TYR A 217 13.01 9.66 20.14
N HIS A 218 13.87 8.87 19.49
CA HIS A 218 13.58 8.19 18.22
C HIS A 218 12.89 6.83 18.41
N ILE A 219 12.46 6.49 19.62
CA ILE A 219 11.92 5.17 19.98
C ILE A 219 10.66 4.82 19.20
N THR A 220 9.75 5.78 19.03
CA THR A 220 8.49 5.61 18.31
C THR A 220 8.55 6.13 16.87
N LYS A 221 9.73 6.46 16.34
CA LYS A 221 9.87 6.85 14.94
C LYS A 221 9.83 5.62 14.02
N PRO A 222 9.48 5.77 12.73
CA PRO A 222 9.31 4.63 11.82
C PRO A 222 10.51 3.68 11.76
N VAL A 223 11.74 4.21 11.85
CA VAL A 223 12.97 3.42 11.82
C VAL A 223 13.01 2.43 12.99
N THR A 224 12.75 2.91 14.20
CA THR A 224 12.82 2.10 15.42
C THR A 224 11.64 1.15 15.54
N ILE A 225 10.42 1.58 15.18
CA ILE A 225 9.26 0.67 15.15
C ILE A 225 9.50 -0.52 14.22
N LYS A 226 10.04 -0.27 13.01
CA LYS A 226 10.39 -1.36 12.09
C LYS A 226 11.46 -2.28 12.66
N ALA A 227 12.46 -1.73 13.34
CA ALA A 227 13.48 -2.53 14.02
C ALA A 227 12.90 -3.37 15.15
N LEU A 228 12.00 -2.81 15.95
CA LEU A 228 11.29 -3.49 17.04
C LEU A 228 10.49 -4.70 16.55
N ILE A 229 9.82 -4.61 15.39
CA ILE A 229 9.12 -5.77 14.79
C ILE A 229 10.11 -6.88 14.45
N ARG A 230 11.30 -6.55 13.95
CA ARG A 230 12.35 -7.54 13.64
C ARG A 230 12.91 -8.18 14.91
N VAL A 231 13.15 -7.39 15.95
CA VAL A 231 13.54 -7.91 17.28
C VAL A 231 12.46 -8.85 17.81
N CYS A 232 11.18 -8.47 17.72
CA CYS A 232 10.06 -9.31 18.14
C CYS A 232 10.06 -10.63 17.39
N ALA A 233 10.25 -10.60 16.06
CA ALA A 233 10.31 -11.80 15.24
C ALA A 233 11.44 -12.74 15.67
N ASP A 234 12.64 -12.20 15.94
CA ASP A 234 13.80 -12.99 16.36
C ASP A 234 13.62 -13.54 17.78
N LEU A 235 13.10 -12.72 18.70
CA LEU A 235 12.79 -13.13 20.07
C LEU A 235 11.74 -14.25 20.07
N ASN A 236 10.64 -14.07 19.33
CA ASN A 236 9.58 -15.05 19.20
C ASN A 236 10.05 -16.37 18.56
N ALA A 237 11.01 -16.34 17.63
CA ALA A 237 11.55 -17.55 17.01
C ALA A 237 12.43 -18.37 17.96
N ARG A 238 13.09 -17.71 18.92
CA ARG A 238 14.00 -18.35 19.89
C ARG A 238 13.35 -18.68 21.22
N ASP A 239 12.24 -18.02 21.53
CA ASP A 239 11.52 -18.25 22.77
C ASP A 239 10.87 -19.63 22.78
N ARG A 240 11.14 -20.41 23.83
CA ARG A 240 10.62 -21.77 24.03
C ARG A 240 9.72 -21.87 25.27
N GLY A 241 9.49 -20.76 25.96
CA GLY A 241 8.61 -20.75 27.14
C GLY A 241 7.14 -20.69 26.75
N ASP A 242 6.29 -20.94 27.75
CA ASP A 242 4.83 -20.94 27.57
C ASP A 242 4.27 -19.57 27.19
N GLU A 243 3.17 -19.57 26.44
CA GLU A 243 2.51 -18.35 25.99
C GLU A 243 2.00 -17.51 27.18
N ASP A 244 1.49 -18.15 28.23
CA ASP A 244 0.94 -17.47 29.42
C ASP A 244 2.01 -16.69 30.21
N THR A 245 3.26 -17.15 30.19
CA THR A 245 4.38 -16.49 30.88
C THR A 245 5.18 -15.56 29.97
N ARG A 246 4.89 -15.57 28.66
CA ARG A 246 5.64 -14.81 27.64
C ARG A 246 5.72 -13.32 27.96
N ALA A 247 4.58 -12.71 28.30
CA ALA A 247 4.52 -11.28 28.60
C ALA A 247 5.43 -10.90 29.79
N GLN A 248 5.44 -11.68 30.86
CA GLN A 248 6.29 -11.44 32.04
C GLN A 248 7.77 -11.61 31.69
N ARG A 249 8.12 -12.72 31.03
CA ARG A 249 9.52 -13.02 30.66
C ARG A 249 10.08 -11.99 29.69
N TRP A 250 9.31 -11.61 28.68
CA TRP A 250 9.70 -10.57 27.73
C TRP A 250 9.81 -9.22 28.42
N GLY A 251 8.86 -8.87 29.30
CA GLY A 251 8.94 -7.66 30.12
C GLY A 251 10.23 -7.57 30.93
N GLN A 252 10.56 -8.60 31.70
CA GLN A 252 11.80 -8.64 32.50
C GLN A 252 13.06 -8.56 31.63
N ARG A 253 13.09 -9.31 30.52
CA ARG A 253 14.25 -9.35 29.62
C ARG A 253 14.47 -8.01 28.90
N LEU A 254 13.41 -7.38 28.40
CA LEU A 254 13.52 -6.09 27.71
C LEU A 254 13.90 -4.97 28.68
N SER A 255 13.24 -4.90 29.85
CA SER A 255 13.54 -3.86 30.85
C SER A 255 14.98 -3.94 31.36
N SER A 256 15.50 -5.15 31.62
CA SER A 256 16.90 -5.33 32.04
C SER A 256 17.90 -5.00 30.91
N ALA A 257 17.62 -5.44 29.68
CA ALA A 257 18.57 -5.27 28.57
C ALA A 257 18.62 -3.85 28.00
N TRP A 258 17.51 -3.10 28.03
CA TRP A 258 17.39 -1.82 27.33
C TRP A 258 17.41 -0.59 28.23
N ALA A 259 17.40 -0.74 29.55
CA ALA A 259 17.40 0.39 30.49
C ALA A 259 18.50 1.43 30.18
N ASP A 260 19.73 0.98 29.94
CA ASP A 260 20.85 1.88 29.64
C ASP A 260 20.85 2.39 28.19
N SER A 261 20.08 1.74 27.31
CA SER A 261 20.03 2.06 25.88
C SER A 261 19.08 3.21 25.56
N ILE A 262 18.24 3.65 26.50
CA ILE A 262 17.26 4.74 26.30
C ILE A 262 17.96 6.01 25.80
N ARG A 263 19.16 6.29 26.33
CA ARG A 263 19.97 7.47 26.01
C ARG A 263 20.42 7.49 24.56
N ASP A 264 20.69 6.32 23.98
CA ASP A 264 21.15 6.19 22.60
C ASP A 264 20.08 6.60 21.59
N PHE A 265 18.80 6.58 22.00
CA PHE A 265 17.68 7.00 21.17
C PHE A 265 17.32 8.48 21.32
N ARG A 266 18.04 9.28 22.11
CA ARG A 266 17.82 10.74 22.12
C ARG A 266 18.02 11.33 20.74
N ASP A 267 17.21 12.32 20.39
CA ASP A 267 17.27 13.02 19.10
C ASP A 267 18.69 13.52 18.81
N ASP A 268 19.32 14.14 19.81
CA ASP A 268 20.71 14.56 19.76
C ASP A 268 21.66 13.37 19.58
N GLY A 269 22.40 13.36 18.47
CA GLY A 269 23.37 12.33 18.12
C GLY A 269 22.79 11.01 17.60
N PHE A 270 21.46 10.89 17.39
CA PHE A 270 20.85 9.63 16.94
C PHE A 270 21.37 9.18 15.58
N TYR A 271 21.47 10.12 14.64
CA TYR A 271 21.87 9.83 13.27
C TYR A 271 23.37 9.51 13.16
N GLU A 272 24.18 9.94 14.10
CA GLU A 272 25.60 9.65 14.23
C GLU A 272 25.78 8.25 14.83
N ARG A 273 25.10 7.96 15.94
CA ARG A 273 25.12 6.63 16.59
C ARG A 273 24.58 5.54 15.66
N PHE A 274 23.54 5.83 14.89
CA PHE A 274 22.93 4.95 13.90
C PHE A 274 23.16 5.47 12.46
N ALA A 275 24.38 5.90 12.16
CA ALA A 275 24.77 6.38 10.83
C ALA A 275 24.49 5.33 9.76
N ALA A 276 23.82 5.71 8.67
CA ALA A 276 23.41 4.78 7.62
C ALA A 276 23.14 5.55 6.32
N LYS A 277 23.39 4.92 5.17
CA LYS A 277 23.16 5.51 3.84
C LYS A 277 21.67 5.69 3.53
N GLY A 278 20.80 5.00 4.25
CA GLY A 278 19.36 5.12 4.08
C GLY A 278 18.57 4.45 5.20
N GLN A 279 17.25 4.60 5.11
CA GLN A 279 16.32 4.14 6.15
C GLN A 279 16.41 2.63 6.38
N VAL A 280 16.53 1.82 5.32
CA VAL A 280 16.60 0.34 5.41
C VAL A 280 17.85 -0.10 6.18
N GLU A 281 19.01 0.48 5.88
CA GLU A 281 20.25 0.20 6.59
C GLU A 281 20.15 0.64 8.05
N ARG A 282 19.56 1.82 8.31
CA ARG A 282 19.36 2.32 9.68
C ARG A 282 18.48 1.39 10.51
N VAL A 283 17.37 0.91 9.94
CA VAL A 283 16.52 -0.11 10.59
C VAL A 283 17.35 -1.34 10.92
N GLY A 284 18.22 -1.78 10.02
CA GLY A 284 19.13 -2.90 10.26
C GLY A 284 20.12 -2.65 11.41
N LYS A 285 20.69 -1.44 11.52
CA LYS A 285 21.60 -1.09 12.63
C LYS A 285 20.88 -1.02 13.97
N VAL A 286 19.73 -0.37 14.03
CA VAL A 286 18.90 -0.32 15.26
C VAL A 286 18.44 -1.72 15.67
N HIS A 287 18.04 -2.56 14.71
CA HIS A 287 17.66 -3.95 14.96
C HIS A 287 18.83 -4.76 15.53
N LYS A 288 20.02 -4.69 14.93
CA LYS A 288 21.23 -5.35 15.44
C LYS A 288 21.61 -4.89 16.84
N PHE A 289 21.54 -3.58 17.09
CA PHE A 289 21.84 -3.00 18.40
C PHE A 289 20.89 -3.53 19.49
N LEU A 290 19.58 -3.42 19.28
CA LEU A 290 18.58 -3.87 20.26
C LEU A 290 18.59 -5.39 20.45
N SER A 291 18.81 -6.17 19.37
CA SER A 291 18.94 -7.63 19.44
C SER A 291 20.20 -8.06 20.18
N GLY A 292 21.32 -7.39 19.92
CA GLY A 292 22.59 -7.64 20.61
C GLY A 292 22.48 -7.42 22.11
N LYS A 293 21.76 -6.38 22.56
CA LYS A 293 21.46 -6.16 23.99
C LYS A 293 20.65 -7.30 24.61
N LEU A 294 19.84 -8.00 23.82
CA LEU A 294 19.06 -9.16 24.26
C LEU A 294 19.82 -10.48 24.14
N GLY A 295 21.02 -10.52 23.55
CA GLY A 295 21.73 -11.76 23.24
C GLY A 295 21.06 -12.58 22.13
N LEU A 296 20.39 -11.90 21.18
CA LEU A 296 19.79 -12.49 19.98
C LEU A 296 20.77 -12.37 18.79
#